data_AF-A0A2M8QE75-F1
#
_entry.id   AF-A0A2M8QE75-F1
#
_cell.length_a   1.000
_cell.length_b   1.000
_cell.length_c   1.000
_cell.angle_alpha   90.00
_cell.angle_beta   90.00
_cell.angle_gamma   90.00
#
_symmetry.space_group_name_H-M   'P 1'
#
loop_
_entity.id
_entity.type
_entity.pdbx_description
1 polymer ?
#
loop_
_entity_poly.entity_id
_entity_poly.type
_entity_poly.pdbx_seq_one_letter_code
_entity_poly.pdbx_strand_id
1 'polypeptide(L)'
;MKWRLTFGNRRFIPQYAALARDVAVGRRDWLGLGDLHYPREDLRRDPPTRACGIIRAMLKVERDIMIARSVEEVFAFVSDFDNFTRWSTDVVKAELLNGRRVGVGTRARITRRALGRHFDLLFEMVHFEPPVRLSFRGEMFGIPFHSGLRFDPVDAGARVTQSGEVVIPPLLFMVEPTARQVLVTMFENDLRKLKQVLESDDWS
;
A
#
# COMPACT_ATOMS: atom_id res chain seq x y z
N MET A 1 9.29 -41.72 -17.16
CA MET A 1 9.06 -40.86 -15.97
C MET A 1 8.30 -39.62 -16.40
N LYS A 2 7.07 -39.46 -15.92
CA LYS A 2 6.11 -38.43 -16.36
C LYS A 2 5.74 -37.60 -15.13
N TRP A 3 6.26 -36.39 -15.00
CA TRP A 3 5.82 -35.46 -13.95
C TRP A 3 4.63 -34.66 -14.45
N ARG A 4 3.50 -34.85 -13.76
CA ARG A 4 2.20 -34.20 -14.00
C ARG A 4 2.15 -32.95 -13.13
N LEU A 5 2.09 -31.77 -13.73
CA LEU A 5 1.90 -30.49 -13.03
C LEU A 5 0.43 -30.35 -12.63
N THR A 6 0.12 -30.42 -11.33
CA THR A 6 -1.18 -30.03 -10.79
C THR A 6 -1.16 -28.56 -10.42
N PHE A 7 -1.98 -27.77 -11.13
CA PHE A 7 -2.31 -26.40 -10.78
C PHE A 7 -3.04 -26.37 -9.43
N GLY A 8 -2.38 -25.81 -8.42
CA GLY A 8 -2.98 -25.47 -7.13
C GLY A 8 -3.96 -24.32 -7.27
N ASN A 9 -5.22 -24.70 -7.43
CA ASN A 9 -6.47 -23.96 -7.21
C ASN A 9 -6.35 -22.64 -6.40
N ARG A 10 -6.18 -21.49 -7.07
CA ARG A 10 -6.48 -20.18 -6.48
C ARG A 10 -8.00 -20.00 -6.49
N ARG A 11 -8.67 -20.49 -5.45
CA ARG A 11 -10.03 -20.01 -5.15
C ARG A 11 -9.91 -18.55 -4.73
N PHE A 12 -10.43 -17.67 -5.56
CA PHE A 12 -10.90 -16.35 -5.16
C PHE A 12 -11.86 -16.56 -3.99
N ILE A 13 -11.41 -16.34 -2.75
CA ILE A 13 -12.23 -16.66 -1.58
C ILE A 13 -13.32 -15.57 -1.51
N PRO A 14 -14.62 -15.92 -1.59
CA PRO A 14 -15.72 -14.95 -1.70
C PRO A 14 -15.73 -13.87 -0.61
N GLN A 15 -15.19 -14.20 0.56
CA GLN A 15 -15.05 -13.29 1.70
C GLN A 15 -14.21 -12.04 1.42
N TYR A 16 -13.22 -12.11 0.52
CA TYR A 16 -12.36 -10.95 0.19
C TYR A 16 -13.04 -9.99 -0.79
N ALA A 17 -13.88 -10.51 -1.68
CA ALA A 17 -14.65 -9.67 -2.60
C ALA A 17 -15.81 -8.96 -1.90
N ALA A 18 -16.42 -9.61 -0.90
CA ALA A 18 -17.33 -8.96 0.03
C ALA A 18 -16.59 -7.84 0.76
N LEU A 19 -15.52 -8.15 1.50
CA LEU A 19 -14.76 -7.15 2.25
C LEU A 19 -14.25 -5.99 1.38
N ALA A 20 -13.72 -6.25 0.18
CA ALA A 20 -13.29 -5.20 -0.76
C ALA A 20 -14.47 -4.34 -1.25
N ARG A 21 -15.63 -4.96 -1.54
CA ARG A 21 -16.87 -4.24 -1.89
C ARG A 21 -17.39 -3.42 -0.71
N ASP A 22 -17.32 -3.96 0.50
CA ASP A 22 -17.89 -3.34 1.69
C ASP A 22 -17.01 -2.21 2.24
N VAL A 23 -15.68 -2.34 2.10
CA VAL A 23 -14.71 -1.25 2.26
C VAL A 23 -14.95 -0.16 1.22
N ALA A 24 -15.20 -0.53 -0.05
CA ALA A 24 -15.47 0.43 -1.11
C ALA A 24 -16.85 1.12 -0.99
N VAL A 25 -17.83 0.50 -0.33
CA VAL A 25 -19.22 1.00 -0.23
C VAL A 25 -19.56 1.53 1.18
N GLY A 26 -18.66 1.41 2.16
CA GLY A 26 -18.84 1.99 3.50
C GLY A 26 -19.97 1.36 4.34
N ARG A 27 -20.31 0.09 4.11
CA ARG A 27 -21.39 -0.62 4.83
C ARG A 27 -20.96 -1.09 6.22
N ARG A 28 -21.81 -0.90 7.23
CA ARG A 28 -21.51 -1.09 8.68
C ARG A 28 -21.94 -2.43 9.32
N ASP A 29 -22.58 -3.34 8.59
CA ASP A 29 -23.27 -4.47 9.21
C ASP A 29 -22.46 -5.78 9.06
N TRP A 30 -21.64 -6.15 10.07
CA TRP A 30 -20.76 -7.34 9.99
C TRP A 30 -20.74 -8.19 11.27
N LEU A 31 -21.80 -8.98 11.51
CA LEU A 31 -21.80 -10.07 12.49
C LEU A 31 -21.31 -11.36 11.79
N GLY A 32 -20.02 -11.73 11.97
CA GLY A 32 -19.58 -13.10 11.62
C GLY A 32 -18.23 -13.31 10.92
N LEU A 33 -17.34 -12.32 10.83
CA LEU A 33 -15.98 -12.52 10.29
C LEU A 33 -14.97 -12.06 11.33
N GLY A 34 -14.44 -13.00 12.12
CA GLY A 34 -13.32 -12.79 13.03
C GLY A 34 -12.02 -12.47 12.30
N ASP A 35 -11.02 -12.06 13.07
CA ASP A 35 -9.70 -11.56 12.64
C ASP A 35 -9.16 -12.23 11.36
N LEU A 36 -9.05 -11.45 10.28
CA LEU A 36 -8.48 -11.92 9.02
C LEU A 36 -6.95 -12.01 9.15
N HIS A 37 -6.47 -13.15 9.65
CA HIS A 37 -5.07 -13.52 9.59
C HIS A 37 -4.71 -13.95 8.17
N TYR A 38 -3.85 -13.20 7.47
CA TYR A 38 -3.35 -13.62 6.16
C TYR A 38 -2.29 -14.73 6.36
N PRO A 39 -2.37 -15.86 5.64
CA PRO A 39 -1.39 -16.95 5.79
C PRO A 39 0.03 -16.48 5.44
N ARG A 40 1.02 -16.97 6.19
CA ARG A 40 2.39 -16.42 6.28
C ARG A 40 3.34 -16.78 5.13
N GLU A 41 2.89 -17.44 4.06
CA GLU A 41 3.81 -18.05 3.10
C GLU A 41 3.59 -17.65 1.63
N ASP A 42 4.69 -17.17 1.06
CA ASP A 42 5.11 -17.23 -0.35
C ASP A 42 4.81 -16.04 -1.30
N LEU A 43 5.59 -14.96 -1.15
CA LEU A 43 5.75 -13.87 -2.12
C LEU A 43 6.77 -14.18 -3.24
N ARG A 44 7.28 -15.41 -3.37
CA ARG A 44 8.34 -15.76 -4.36
C ARG A 44 7.87 -15.88 -5.81
N ARG A 45 6.65 -15.43 -6.15
CA ARG A 45 6.14 -15.52 -7.52
C ARG A 45 6.02 -14.14 -8.15
N ASP A 46 6.91 -13.88 -9.11
CA ASP A 46 6.62 -12.89 -10.15
C ASP A 46 5.28 -13.24 -10.82
N PRO A 47 4.39 -12.26 -11.07
CA PRO A 47 3.19 -12.53 -11.84
C PRO A 47 3.61 -12.94 -13.27
N PRO A 48 2.98 -13.97 -13.87
CA PRO A 48 3.25 -14.32 -15.24
C PRO A 48 2.81 -13.16 -16.15
N THR A 49 3.80 -12.44 -16.70
CA THR A 49 3.60 -11.56 -17.86
C THR A 49 3.40 -12.44 -19.08
N ARG A 50 2.16 -12.89 -19.33
CA ARG A 50 1.62 -13.24 -20.67
C ARG A 50 0.12 -13.57 -20.60
N ALA A 51 -0.66 -12.67 -21.21
CA ALA A 51 -1.95 -12.83 -21.88
C ALA A 51 -3.01 -13.82 -21.32
N CYS A 52 -4.03 -13.25 -20.68
CA CYS A 52 -5.42 -13.62 -20.95
C CYS A 52 -6.23 -12.31 -20.95
N GLY A 53 -6.95 -12.06 -22.04
CA GLY A 53 -7.66 -10.81 -22.34
C GLY A 53 -8.86 -10.57 -21.43
N ILE A 54 -8.60 -10.18 -20.19
CA ILE A 54 -9.57 -9.54 -19.32
C ILE A 54 -9.11 -8.09 -19.20
N ILE A 55 -9.93 -7.14 -19.64
CA ILE A 55 -9.68 -5.71 -19.45
C ILE A 55 -9.44 -5.49 -17.96
N ARG A 56 -8.17 -5.26 -17.57
CA ARG A 56 -7.82 -4.80 -16.23
C ARG A 56 -7.91 -3.29 -16.26
N ALA A 57 -8.96 -2.71 -15.67
CA ALA A 57 -8.95 -1.28 -15.43
C ALA A 57 -7.94 -0.99 -14.31
N MET A 58 -6.90 -0.23 -14.64
CA MET A 58 -5.90 0.19 -13.68
C MET A 58 -6.31 1.54 -13.12
N LEU A 59 -6.70 1.55 -11.85
CA LEU A 59 -6.97 2.78 -11.12
C LEU A 59 -5.62 3.42 -10.77
N LYS A 60 -5.38 4.64 -11.24
CA LYS A 60 -4.23 5.45 -10.86
C LYS A 60 -4.67 6.68 -10.07
N VAL A 61 -3.95 6.96 -8.98
CA VAL A 61 -4.12 8.14 -8.12
C VAL A 61 -2.74 8.72 -7.81
N GLU A 62 -2.64 10.04 -7.84
CA GLU A 62 -1.45 10.79 -7.45
C GLU A 62 -1.85 12.02 -6.64
N ARG A 63 -1.10 12.30 -5.57
CA ARG A 63 -1.26 13.48 -4.72
C ARG A 63 0.11 13.96 -4.28
N ASP A 64 0.26 15.26 -4.11
CA ASP A 64 1.49 15.87 -3.64
C ASP A 64 1.25 16.93 -2.57
N ILE A 65 2.31 17.21 -1.80
CA ILE A 65 2.32 18.30 -0.82
C ILE A 65 3.74 18.89 -0.71
N MET A 66 3.80 20.15 -0.32
CA MET A 66 5.06 20.83 0.02
C MET A 66 5.31 20.74 1.53
N ILE A 67 6.52 20.35 1.90
CA ILE A 67 6.99 20.23 3.29
C ILE A 67 8.20 21.15 3.48
N ALA A 68 8.17 22.00 4.50
CA ALA A 68 9.20 22.99 4.84
C ALA A 68 10.40 22.36 5.57
N ARG A 69 10.92 21.27 5.01
CA ARG A 69 12.11 20.51 5.44
C ARG A 69 12.93 20.09 4.22
N SER A 70 14.21 19.81 4.42
CA SER A 70 15.08 19.36 3.33
C SER A 70 14.61 18.03 2.75
N VAL A 71 14.91 17.78 1.48
CA VAL A 71 14.51 16.53 0.81
C VAL A 71 15.15 15.31 1.48
N GLU A 72 16.37 15.46 2.00
CA GLU A 72 17.11 14.44 2.72
C GLU A 72 16.43 14.06 4.05
N GLU A 73 15.99 15.05 4.84
CA GLU A 73 15.27 14.82 6.10
C GLU A 73 13.94 14.12 5.86
N VAL A 74 13.17 14.61 4.88
CA VAL A 74 11.86 14.04 4.54
C VAL A 74 12.03 12.60 4.05
N PHE A 75 12.99 12.34 3.16
CA PHE A 75 13.27 10.99 2.68
C PHE A 75 13.70 10.06 3.82
N ALA A 76 14.66 10.49 4.64
CA ALA A 76 15.16 9.69 5.75
C ALA A 76 14.02 9.29 6.69
N PHE A 77 13.15 10.25 7.03
CA PHE A 77 11.97 10.00 7.85
C PHE A 77 11.01 8.98 7.26
N VAL A 78 10.62 9.15 5.99
CA VAL A 78 9.63 8.28 5.32
C VAL A 78 10.19 6.89 5.05
N SER A 79 11.48 6.78 4.75
CA SER A 79 12.15 5.51 4.46
C SER A 79 12.36 4.63 5.69
N ASP A 80 12.25 5.21 6.89
CA ASP A 80 12.34 4.49 8.15
C ASP A 80 10.99 3.85 8.50
N PHE A 81 11.01 2.53 8.65
CA PHE A 81 9.84 1.73 8.99
C PHE A 81 9.31 1.99 10.39
N ASP A 82 10.16 2.44 11.31
CA ASP A 82 9.72 2.76 12.67
C ASP A 82 8.86 4.04 12.68
N ASN A 83 9.02 4.91 11.67
CA ASN A 83 8.21 6.11 11.48
C ASN A 83 6.91 5.86 10.71
N PHE A 84 6.69 4.67 10.14
CA PHE A 84 5.56 4.40 9.25
C PHE A 84 4.19 4.66 9.91
N THR A 85 4.07 4.36 11.22
CA THR A 85 2.87 4.62 12.03
C THR A 85 2.68 6.10 12.40
N ARG A 86 3.74 6.92 12.31
CA ARG A 86 3.69 8.35 12.64
C ARG A 86 3.04 9.17 11.53
N TRP A 87 3.25 8.78 10.27
CA TRP A 87 2.78 9.53 9.11
C TRP A 87 1.66 8.87 8.31
N SER A 88 1.61 7.53 8.22
CA SER A 88 0.53 6.86 7.50
C SER A 88 -0.68 6.65 8.43
N THR A 89 -1.79 7.32 8.16
CA THR A 89 -2.89 7.47 9.13
C THR A 89 -3.62 6.16 9.44
N ASP A 90 -3.56 5.22 8.51
CA ASP A 90 -4.26 3.95 8.63
C ASP A 90 -3.34 2.82 9.13
N VAL A 91 -2.04 3.09 9.31
CA VAL A 91 -1.06 2.08 9.76
C VAL A 91 -0.94 2.09 11.28
N VAL A 92 -1.19 0.94 11.91
CA VAL A 92 -1.09 0.76 13.37
C VAL A 92 0.14 -0.04 13.79
N LYS A 93 0.75 -0.78 12.86
CA LYS A 93 2.00 -1.51 13.09
C LYS A 93 2.76 -1.69 11.78
N ALA A 94 4.08 -1.56 11.83
CA ALA A 94 4.99 -1.91 10.75
C ALA A 94 6.08 -2.84 11.30
N GLU A 95 6.37 -3.93 10.60
CA GLU A 95 7.35 -4.93 11.02
C GLU A 95 8.18 -5.39 9.81
N LEU A 96 9.49 -5.17 9.86
CA LEU A 96 10.41 -5.71 8.87
C LEU A 96 10.49 -7.23 8.96
N LEU A 97 10.35 -7.90 7.82
CA LEU A 97 10.38 -9.36 7.73
C LEU A 97 11.74 -9.90 7.31
N ASN A 98 12.62 -9.06 6.76
CA ASN A 98 13.96 -9.44 6.35
C ASN A 98 14.94 -8.26 6.40
N GLY A 99 16.18 -8.60 6.78
CA GLY A 99 17.28 -7.64 6.84
C GLY A 99 17.11 -6.60 7.94
N ARG A 100 18.18 -5.83 8.16
CA ARG A 100 18.17 -4.63 9.01
C ARG A 100 18.34 -3.33 8.22
N ARG A 101 18.77 -3.43 6.95
CA ARG A 101 18.94 -2.28 6.05
C ARG A 101 17.76 -2.23 5.10
N VAL A 102 17.16 -1.04 4.98
CA VAL A 102 16.10 -0.76 4.01
C VAL A 102 16.71 -0.61 2.62
N GLY A 103 16.09 -1.22 1.62
CA GLY A 103 16.51 -1.17 0.23
C GLY A 103 15.57 -1.98 -0.67
N VAL A 104 15.93 -2.13 -1.94
CA VAL A 104 15.19 -3.00 -2.87
C VAL A 104 15.19 -4.45 -2.33
N GLY A 105 14.01 -5.10 -2.36
CA GLY A 105 13.79 -6.43 -1.81
C GLY A 105 13.52 -6.47 -0.29
N THR A 106 13.51 -5.32 0.39
CA THR A 106 13.00 -5.24 1.76
C THR A 106 11.52 -5.61 1.76
N ARG A 107 11.13 -6.51 2.67
CA ARG A 107 9.76 -6.98 2.86
C ARG A 107 9.31 -6.60 4.26
N ALA A 108 8.08 -6.15 4.36
CA ALA A 108 7.48 -5.79 5.63
C ALA A 108 6.04 -6.26 5.73
N ARG A 109 5.61 -6.49 6.97
CA ARG A 109 4.22 -6.65 7.34
C ARG A 109 3.71 -5.35 7.91
N ILE A 110 2.63 -4.84 7.33
CA ILE A 110 1.92 -3.67 7.81
C ILE A 110 0.56 -4.11 8.30
N THR A 111 0.24 -3.75 9.54
CA THR A 111 -1.11 -3.86 10.07
C THR A 111 -1.80 -2.52 9.85
N ARG A 112 -2.88 -2.53 9.07
CA ARG A 112 -3.73 -1.36 8.83
C ARG A 112 -5.06 -1.48 9.56
N ARG A 113 -5.64 -0.33 9.88
CA ARG A 113 -6.99 -0.20 10.43
C ARG A 113 -7.92 0.41 9.39
N ALA A 114 -8.95 -0.32 8.97
CA ALA A 114 -10.04 0.21 8.16
C ALA A 114 -11.39 -0.27 8.71
N LEU A 115 -12.38 0.62 8.69
CA LEU A 115 -13.76 0.33 9.15
C LEU A 115 -13.83 -0.36 10.53
N GLY A 116 -12.97 0.06 11.46
CA GLY A 116 -12.93 -0.49 12.82
C GLY A 116 -12.27 -1.87 12.95
N ARG A 117 -11.66 -2.41 11.89
CA ARG A 117 -10.96 -3.70 11.90
C ARG A 117 -9.50 -3.55 11.51
N HIS A 118 -8.66 -4.44 12.04
CA HIS A 118 -7.27 -4.56 11.64
C HIS A 118 -7.13 -5.63 10.55
N PHE A 119 -6.25 -5.37 9.58
CA PHE A 119 -5.84 -6.35 8.59
C PHE A 119 -4.36 -6.20 8.29
N ASP A 120 -3.69 -7.32 8.09
CA ASP A 120 -2.29 -7.35 7.70
C ASP A 120 -2.17 -7.34 6.18
N LEU A 121 -1.22 -6.57 5.69
CA LEU A 121 -0.76 -6.64 4.31
C LEU A 121 0.75 -6.76 4.27
N LEU A 122 1.24 -7.49 3.27
CA LEU A 122 2.66 -7.61 2.99
C LEU A 122 3.01 -6.69 1.84
N PHE A 123 4.09 -5.95 2.00
CA PHE A 123 4.67 -5.22 0.89
C PHE A 123 6.15 -5.54 0.71
N GLU A 124 6.60 -5.37 -0.52
CA GLU A 124 7.99 -5.49 -0.96
C GLU A 124 8.42 -4.15 -1.57
N MET A 125 9.55 -3.62 -1.11
CA MET A 125 10.20 -2.45 -1.68
C MET A 125 10.81 -2.82 -3.04
N VAL A 126 10.38 -2.16 -4.10
CA VAL A 126 10.82 -2.43 -5.48
C VAL A 126 11.69 -1.32 -6.06
N HIS A 127 11.58 -0.11 -5.54
CA HIS A 127 12.51 0.98 -5.81
C HIS A 127 12.97 1.63 -4.51
N PHE A 128 14.25 1.94 -4.42
CA PHE A 128 14.85 2.65 -3.30
C PHE A 128 16.06 3.43 -3.78
N GLU A 129 15.91 4.74 -3.91
CA GLU A 129 16.92 5.66 -4.44
C GLU A 129 16.93 6.92 -3.58
N PRO A 130 17.73 6.94 -2.49
CA PRO A 130 17.86 8.12 -1.64
C PRO A 130 18.49 9.31 -2.36
N PRO A 131 18.03 10.56 -2.15
CA PRO A 131 16.77 10.96 -1.49
C PRO A 131 15.58 11.06 -2.46
N VAL A 132 15.70 10.57 -3.69
CA VAL A 132 14.81 10.86 -4.84
C VAL A 132 13.48 10.12 -4.79
N ARG A 133 13.49 8.81 -4.53
CA ARG A 133 12.26 8.00 -4.61
C ARG A 133 12.33 6.67 -3.88
N LEU A 134 11.16 6.17 -3.51
CA LEU A 134 10.95 4.79 -3.08
C LEU A 134 9.60 4.28 -3.59
N SER A 135 9.46 2.98 -3.78
CA SER A 135 8.17 2.38 -4.12
C SER A 135 8.06 0.95 -3.64
N PHE A 136 6.83 0.53 -3.40
CA PHE A 136 6.51 -0.78 -2.90
C PHE A 136 5.33 -1.38 -3.66
N ARG A 137 5.36 -2.71 -3.78
CA ARG A 137 4.25 -3.51 -4.31
C ARG A 137 3.71 -4.43 -3.23
N GLY A 138 2.45 -4.80 -3.34
CA GLY A 138 1.85 -5.77 -2.44
C GLY A 138 0.52 -6.28 -2.97
N GLU A 139 -0.16 -7.03 -2.11
CA GLU A 139 -1.50 -7.53 -2.35
C GLU A 139 -2.39 -7.16 -1.16
N MET A 140 -3.58 -6.63 -1.43
CA MET A 140 -4.59 -6.31 -0.43
C MET A 140 -5.88 -7.02 -0.83
N PHE A 141 -6.37 -7.94 0.01
CA PHE A 141 -7.60 -8.72 -0.26
C PHE A 141 -7.60 -9.43 -1.64
N GLY A 142 -6.46 -9.95 -2.10
CA GLY A 142 -6.35 -10.56 -3.44
C GLY A 142 -6.16 -9.57 -4.58
N ILE A 143 -6.09 -8.27 -4.28
CA ILE A 143 -5.95 -7.19 -5.26
C ILE A 143 -4.49 -6.69 -5.25
N PRO A 144 -3.74 -6.86 -6.36
CA PRO A 144 -2.40 -6.30 -6.47
C PRO A 144 -2.44 -4.77 -6.46
N PHE A 145 -1.50 -4.16 -5.74
CA PHE A 145 -1.27 -2.72 -5.75
C PHE A 145 0.22 -2.40 -5.89
N HIS A 146 0.49 -1.22 -6.44
CA HIS A 146 1.80 -0.57 -6.43
C HIS A 146 1.63 0.83 -5.86
N SER A 147 2.55 1.28 -5.00
CA SER A 147 2.56 2.64 -4.50
C SER A 147 3.98 3.17 -4.46
N GLY A 148 4.14 4.45 -4.73
CA GLY A 148 5.44 5.10 -4.77
C GLY A 148 5.41 6.49 -4.16
N LEU A 149 6.55 6.90 -3.62
CA LEU A 149 6.83 8.27 -3.21
C LEU A 149 8.01 8.81 -4.01
N ARG A 150 7.85 10.02 -4.55
CA ARG A 150 8.93 10.82 -5.15
C ARG A 150 9.13 12.07 -4.29
N PHE A 151 10.38 12.46 -4.13
CA PHE A 151 10.77 13.62 -3.35
C PHE A 151 11.58 14.53 -4.27
N ASP A 152 11.05 15.73 -4.52
CA ASP A 152 11.66 16.72 -5.40
C ASP A 152 12.10 17.93 -4.54
N PRO A 153 13.38 18.34 -4.56
CA PRO A 153 13.84 19.54 -3.85
C PRO A 153 13.23 20.80 -4.47
N VAL A 154 12.89 21.77 -3.64
CA VAL A 154 12.24 23.04 -4.01
C VAL A 154 12.75 24.15 -3.10
N ASP A 155 12.66 25.42 -3.51
CA ASP A 155 13.31 26.56 -2.82
C ASP A 155 13.03 26.64 -1.30
N ALA A 156 11.82 26.25 -0.87
CA ALA A 156 11.37 26.31 0.51
C ALA A 156 11.22 24.93 1.18
N GLY A 157 11.88 23.88 0.66
CA GLY A 157 11.87 22.54 1.28
C GLY A 157 11.83 21.40 0.26
N ALA A 158 10.85 20.50 0.39
CA ALA A 158 10.66 19.36 -0.50
C ALA A 158 9.20 19.23 -0.95
N ARG A 159 9.00 18.89 -2.22
CA ARG A 159 7.71 18.40 -2.72
C ARG A 159 7.70 16.89 -2.62
N VAL A 160 6.74 16.35 -1.87
CA VAL A 160 6.51 14.91 -1.77
C VAL A 160 5.31 14.54 -2.62
N THR A 161 5.53 13.66 -3.59
CA THR A 161 4.47 13.14 -4.47
C THR A 161 4.22 11.67 -4.14
N GLN A 162 3.03 11.32 -3.67
CA GLN A 162 2.59 9.96 -3.45
C GLN A 162 1.70 9.49 -4.60
N SER A 163 2.03 8.33 -5.16
CA SER A 163 1.32 7.68 -6.25
C SER A 163 0.86 6.29 -5.88
N GLY A 164 -0.22 5.84 -6.51
CA GLY A 164 -0.86 4.56 -6.28
C GLY A 164 -1.49 4.02 -7.55
N GLU A 165 -1.21 2.76 -7.83
CA GLU A 165 -1.81 1.99 -8.93
C GLU A 165 -2.46 0.73 -8.35
N VAL A 166 -3.75 0.55 -8.61
CA VAL A 166 -4.52 -0.61 -8.15
C VAL A 166 -5.21 -1.27 -9.35
N VAL A 167 -5.12 -2.59 -9.44
CA VAL A 167 -5.82 -3.35 -10.48
C VAL A 167 -7.25 -3.61 -10.01
N ILE A 168 -8.24 -2.93 -10.59
CA ILE A 168 -9.65 -3.18 -10.24
C ILE A 168 -10.12 -4.44 -11.00
N PRO A 169 -10.62 -5.48 -10.31
CA PRO A 169 -11.24 -6.62 -10.98
C PRO A 169 -12.55 -6.19 -11.66
N PRO A 170 -12.92 -6.77 -12.83
CA PRO A 170 -14.14 -6.39 -13.55
C PRO A 170 -15.42 -6.46 -12.72
N LEU A 171 -15.50 -7.38 -11.75
CA LEU A 171 -16.62 -7.52 -10.82
C LEU A 171 -16.82 -6.29 -9.90
N LEU A 172 -15.82 -5.42 -9.77
CA LEU A 172 -15.80 -4.26 -8.88
C LEU A 172 -15.76 -2.92 -9.64
N PHE A 173 -15.94 -2.89 -10.96
CA PHE A 173 -15.87 -1.62 -11.72
C PHE A 173 -16.91 -0.58 -11.28
N MET A 174 -18.10 -0.99 -10.82
CA MET A 174 -19.12 -0.05 -10.37
C MET A 174 -18.70 0.77 -9.12
N VAL A 175 -17.77 0.26 -8.32
CA VAL A 175 -17.27 0.95 -7.13
C VAL A 175 -15.97 1.71 -7.38
N GLU A 176 -15.49 1.76 -8.63
CA GLU A 176 -14.24 2.43 -9.00
C GLU A 176 -14.20 3.91 -8.61
N PRO A 177 -15.26 4.74 -8.83
CA PRO A 177 -15.24 6.14 -8.43
C PRO A 177 -15.12 6.33 -6.92
N THR A 178 -15.80 5.47 -6.14
CA THR A 178 -15.72 5.52 -4.68
C THR A 178 -14.36 5.02 -4.19
N ALA A 179 -13.83 3.93 -4.75
CA ALA A 179 -12.50 3.42 -4.45
C ALA A 179 -11.41 4.46 -4.76
N ARG A 180 -11.55 5.18 -5.89
CA ARG A 180 -10.72 6.32 -6.25
C ARG A 180 -10.75 7.38 -5.16
N GLN A 181 -11.95 7.81 -4.75
CA GLN A 181 -12.11 8.86 -3.76
C GLN A 181 -11.53 8.44 -2.40
N VAL A 182 -11.71 7.18 -2.00
CA VAL A 182 -11.11 6.64 -0.77
C VAL A 182 -9.58 6.70 -0.84
N LEU A 183 -8.97 6.27 -1.95
CA LEU A 183 -7.51 6.32 -2.12
C LEU A 183 -6.96 7.75 -2.18
N VAL A 184 -7.68 8.66 -2.84
CA VAL A 184 -7.37 10.09 -2.87
C VAL A 184 -7.35 10.65 -1.44
N THR A 185 -8.43 10.43 -0.67
CA THR A 185 -8.53 10.91 0.71
C THR A 185 -7.46 10.29 1.60
N MET A 186 -7.15 9.00 1.43
CA MET A 186 -6.08 8.33 2.16
C MET A 186 -4.72 8.99 1.92
N PHE A 187 -4.34 9.21 0.66
CA PHE A 187 -3.07 9.88 0.34
C PHE A 187 -3.03 11.33 0.83
N GLU A 188 -4.13 12.07 0.71
CA GLU A 188 -4.20 13.43 1.24
C GLU A 188 -4.04 13.46 2.76
N ASN A 189 -4.58 12.47 3.47
CA ASN A 189 -4.43 12.35 4.92
C ASN A 189 -3.01 11.95 5.32
N ASP A 190 -2.41 10.96 4.64
CA ASP A 190 -1.03 10.53 4.85
C ASP A 190 -0.06 11.71 4.64
N LEU A 191 -0.18 12.42 3.52
CA LEU A 191 0.66 13.58 3.19
C LEU A 191 0.47 14.74 4.16
N ARG A 192 -0.77 15.02 4.58
CA ARG A 192 -1.06 16.06 5.57
C ARG A 192 -0.46 15.70 6.93
N LYS A 193 -0.57 14.44 7.34
CA LYS A 193 0.00 13.97 8.61
C LYS A 193 1.52 13.97 8.56
N LEU A 194 2.12 13.55 7.45
CA LEU A 194 3.54 13.62 7.20
C LEU A 194 4.07 15.06 7.33
N LYS A 195 3.40 16.02 6.67
CA LYS A 195 3.73 17.45 6.79
C LYS A 195 3.67 17.91 8.25
N GLN A 196 2.58 17.60 8.96
CA GLN A 196 2.42 18.00 10.36
C GLN A 196 3.52 17.46 11.27
N VAL A 197 3.92 16.20 11.12
CA VAL A 197 4.94 15.57 11.97
C VAL A 197 6.34 16.11 11.67
N LEU A 198 6.64 16.40 10.40
CA LEU A 198 7.95 16.93 10.02
C LEU A 198 8.11 18.42 10.29
N GLU A 199 7.01 19.17 10.28
CA GLU A 199 7.00 20.60 10.58
C GLU A 199 6.75 20.91 12.05
N SER A 200 6.33 19.94 12.87
CA SER A 200 6.34 20.08 14.32
C SER A 200 7.74 19.81 14.88
N ASP A 201 8.08 20.45 16.00
CA ASP A 201 9.36 20.25 16.70
C ASP A 201 9.43 18.88 17.44
N ASP A 202 8.37 18.06 17.35
CA ASP A 202 8.27 16.70 17.91
C ASP A 202 9.08 15.63 17.13
N TRP A 203 9.98 16.11 16.27
CA TRP A 203 10.95 15.31 15.52
C TRP A 203 12.17 14.91 16.37
N SER A 204 12.36 15.56 17.54
CA SER A 204 13.50 15.38 18.46
C SER A 204 13.51 14.03 19.19
#